data_AF-A0A7M2Y6L2-F1
#
_entry.id   AF-A0A7M2Y6L2-F1
#
_cell.length_a   1.000
_cell.length_b   1.000
_cell.length_c   1.000
_cell.angle_alpha   90.00
_cell.angle_beta   90.00
_cell.angle_gamma   90.00
#
_symmetry.space_group_name_H-M   'P 1'
#
loop_
_entity.id
_entity.type
_entity.pdbx_description
1 polymer ?
#
loop_
_entity_poly.entity_id
_entity_poly.type
_entity_poly.pdbx_seq_one_letter_code
_entity_poly.pdbx_strand_id
1 'polypeptide(L)'
;MNVKKKILIIISILFCLNIIVSLIIFLFHSFPKNRIFEIQNLSTIQQWAILIGALLLFVTIGNMLIHIYYKKQHKKILNQIRNEKYEIFKNIVFTQTWNFGFRINRADLILIESEIIVLIYNVNFNGLIKQAQPAILFYKDSNSQKIKEGISNQSKIGTIFSTTCGFKITGKVDTLFKKQNLNFSFETNQNQKNQIVKILIENKLI
;
A
#
# COMPACT_ATOMS: atom_id res chain seq x y z
N MET A 1 9.66 -18.37 8.54
CA MET A 1 8.29 -18.91 8.78
C MET A 1 7.26 -17.81 8.53
N ASN A 2 6.30 -18.09 7.65
CA ASN A 2 5.58 -17.15 6.78
C ASN A 2 4.85 -15.98 7.46
N VAL A 3 5.30 -14.74 7.22
CA VAL A 3 4.51 -13.50 7.44
C VAL A 3 3.13 -13.63 6.76
N LYS A 4 3.09 -14.29 5.60
CA LYS A 4 1.85 -14.64 4.88
C LYS A 4 0.88 -15.49 5.72
N LYS A 5 1.40 -16.47 6.47
CA LYS A 5 0.61 -17.33 7.38
C LYS A 5 0.12 -16.53 8.58
N LYS A 6 0.96 -15.62 9.13
CA LYS A 6 0.54 -14.73 10.23
C LYS A 6 -0.57 -13.76 9.80
N ILE A 7 -0.47 -13.14 8.63
CA ILE A 7 -1.51 -12.24 8.10
C ILE A 7 -2.82 -13.01 7.86
N LEU A 8 -2.75 -14.19 7.24
CA LEU A 8 -3.94 -15.03 7.02
C LEU A 8 -4.60 -15.41 8.35
N ILE A 9 -3.81 -15.81 9.35
CA ILE A 9 -4.31 -16.12 10.70
C ILE A 9 -5.00 -14.90 11.33
N ILE A 10 -4.40 -13.71 11.24
CA ILE A 10 -4.99 -12.48 11.79
C ILE A 10 -6.32 -12.15 11.09
N ILE A 11 -6.37 -12.26 9.75
CA ILE A 11 -7.61 -12.03 8.99
C ILE A 11 -8.69 -13.06 9.38
N SER A 12 -8.34 -14.34 9.49
CA SER A 12 -9.26 -15.38 9.94
C SER A 12 -9.76 -15.14 11.37
N ILE A 13 -8.88 -14.72 12.29
CA ILE A 13 -9.26 -14.36 13.67
C ILE A 13 -10.24 -13.18 13.67
N LEU A 14 -9.96 -12.12 12.90
CA LEU A 14 -10.85 -10.95 12.81
C LEU A 14 -12.20 -11.30 12.17
N PHE A 15 -12.21 -12.19 11.18
CA PHE A 15 -13.44 -12.69 10.56
C PHE A 15 -14.26 -13.55 11.52
N CYS A 16 -13.61 -14.47 12.25
CA CYS A 16 -14.25 -15.27 13.30
C CYS A 16 -14.77 -14.40 14.44
N LEU A 17 -14.03 -13.37 14.88
CA LEU A 17 -14.50 -12.41 15.87
C LEU A 17 -15.75 -11.65 15.39
N ASN A 18 -15.79 -11.25 14.11
CA ASN A 18 -16.98 -10.61 13.55
C ASN A 18 -18.19 -11.55 13.53
N ILE A 19 -17.99 -12.82 13.17
CA ILE A 19 -19.04 -13.84 13.22
C ILE A 19 -19.50 -14.04 14.67
N ILE A 20 -18.59 -14.18 15.62
CA ILE A 20 -18.90 -14.37 17.04
C ILE A 20 -19.66 -13.17 17.60
N VAL A 21 -19.23 -11.94 17.31
CA VAL A 21 -19.95 -10.73 17.73
C VAL A 21 -21.34 -10.67 17.11
N SER A 22 -21.48 -11.02 15.83
CA SER A 22 -22.78 -11.10 15.16
C SER A 22 -23.68 -12.18 15.78
N LEU A 23 -23.10 -13.33 16.15
CA LEU A 23 -23.80 -14.43 16.83
C LEU A 23 -24.18 -14.06 18.26
N ILE A 24 -23.33 -13.34 18.99
CA ILE A 24 -23.63 -12.83 20.33
C ILE A 24 -24.76 -11.82 20.24
N ILE A 25 -24.73 -10.89 19.29
CA ILE A 25 -25.82 -9.93 19.06
C ILE A 25 -27.12 -10.69 18.72
N PHE A 26 -27.05 -11.66 17.81
CA PHE A 26 -28.19 -12.49 17.43
C PHE A 26 -28.75 -13.30 18.61
N LEU A 27 -27.89 -13.91 19.43
CA LEU A 27 -28.29 -14.68 20.62
C LEU A 27 -28.81 -13.76 21.73
N PHE A 28 -28.22 -12.58 21.96
CA PHE A 28 -28.77 -11.57 22.86
C PHE A 28 -30.16 -11.08 22.40
N HIS A 29 -30.43 -11.10 21.08
CA HIS A 29 -31.74 -10.79 20.53
C HIS A 29 -32.71 -11.98 20.56
N SER A 30 -32.20 -13.21 20.55
CA SER A 30 -33.01 -14.45 20.43
C SER A 30 -33.26 -15.18 21.76
N PHE A 31 -32.61 -14.79 22.86
CA PHE A 31 -32.89 -15.35 24.19
C PHE A 31 -34.10 -14.65 24.82
N PRO A 32 -35.21 -15.36 25.12
CA PRO A 32 -36.34 -14.79 25.81
C PRO A 32 -35.95 -14.60 27.28
N LYS A 33 -35.58 -13.37 27.66
CA LYS A 33 -35.54 -12.99 29.07
C LYS A 33 -36.86 -12.33 29.42
N ASN A 34 -37.55 -12.91 30.39
CA ASN A 34 -38.67 -12.32 31.14
C ASN A 34 -38.23 -11.02 31.82
N ARG A 35 -38.01 -9.99 31.03
CA ARG A 35 -37.99 -8.59 31.45
C ARG A 35 -38.77 -7.84 30.40
N ILE A 36 -39.84 -7.21 30.87
CA ILE A 36 -40.56 -6.15 30.18
C ILE A 36 -39.60 -4.96 30.09
N PHE A 37 -38.58 -5.09 29.27
CA PHE A 37 -38.12 -3.96 28.49
C PHE A 37 -39.04 -3.97 27.28
N GLU A 38 -39.76 -2.89 27.04
CA GLU A 38 -40.30 -2.62 25.72
C GLU A 38 -39.10 -2.65 24.77
N ILE A 39 -38.85 -3.81 24.18
CA ILE A 39 -37.99 -3.94 23.02
C ILE A 39 -38.74 -3.13 21.98
N GLN A 40 -38.36 -1.86 21.81
CA GLN A 40 -38.75 -1.12 20.64
C GLN A 40 -38.29 -1.98 19.47
N ASN A 41 -39.27 -2.60 18.80
CA ASN A 41 -39.03 -3.35 17.57
C ASN A 41 -38.43 -2.35 16.59
N LEU A 42 -37.10 -2.36 16.48
CA LEU A 42 -36.38 -1.54 15.52
C LEU A 42 -36.99 -1.84 14.16
N SER A 43 -37.48 -0.80 13.49
CA SER A 43 -38.01 -0.96 12.15
C SER A 43 -36.92 -1.53 11.24
N THR A 44 -37.31 -2.25 10.20
CA THR A 44 -36.37 -2.82 9.22
C THR A 44 -35.40 -1.76 8.70
N ILE A 45 -35.87 -0.51 8.53
CA ILE A 45 -35.05 0.63 8.11
C ILE A 45 -33.98 0.98 9.16
N GLN A 46 -34.31 0.99 10.44
CA GLN A 46 -33.35 1.26 11.52
C GLN A 46 -32.28 0.17 11.60
N GLN A 47 -32.66 -1.10 11.41
CA GLN A 47 -31.71 -2.22 11.37
C GLN A 47 -30.72 -2.08 10.21
N TRP A 48 -31.21 -1.77 9.00
CA TRP A 48 -30.36 -1.51 7.83
C TRP A 48 -29.45 -0.30 8.04
N ALA A 49 -29.95 0.78 8.64
CA ALA A 49 -29.16 1.98 8.92
C ALA A 49 -27.99 1.67 9.88
N ILE A 50 -28.22 0.86 10.92
CA ILE A 50 -27.17 0.42 11.84
C ILE A 50 -26.12 -0.43 11.10
N LEU A 51 -26.56 -1.39 10.28
CA LEU A 51 -25.66 -2.29 9.55
C LEU A 51 -24.80 -1.53 8.53
N ILE A 52 -25.41 -0.63 7.76
CA ILE A 52 -24.70 0.25 6.81
C ILE A 52 -23.76 1.18 7.57
N GLY A 53 -24.19 1.77 8.68
CA GLY A 53 -23.38 2.63 9.52
C GLY A 53 -22.14 1.92 10.06
N ALA A 54 -22.30 0.70 10.59
CA ALA A 54 -21.19 -0.12 11.06
C ALA A 54 -20.21 -0.48 9.94
N LEU A 55 -20.71 -0.82 8.74
CA LEU A 55 -19.89 -1.12 7.57
C LEU A 55 -19.11 0.11 7.09
N LEU A 56 -19.76 1.28 7.04
CA LEU A 56 -19.11 2.55 6.70
C LEU A 56 -18.03 2.92 7.72
N LEU A 57 -18.28 2.75 9.01
CA LEU A 57 -17.29 2.96 10.06
C LEU A 57 -16.10 2.02 9.89
N PHE A 58 -16.35 0.73 9.63
CA PHE A 58 -15.28 -0.23 9.40
C PHE A 58 -14.40 0.15 8.19
N VAL A 59 -15.03 0.53 7.07
CA VAL A 59 -14.31 0.93 5.85
C VAL A 59 -13.52 2.23 6.08
N THR A 60 -14.13 3.24 6.69
CA THR A 60 -13.49 4.55 6.90
C THR A 60 -12.35 4.48 7.92
N ILE A 61 -12.60 3.90 9.10
CA ILE A 61 -11.58 3.73 10.15
C ILE A 61 -10.49 2.75 9.70
N GLY A 62 -10.88 1.63 9.06
CA GLY A 62 -9.92 0.67 8.52
C GLY A 62 -8.97 1.31 7.51
N ASN A 63 -9.49 2.06 6.54
CA ASN A 63 -8.67 2.77 5.56
C ASN A 63 -7.78 3.84 6.22
N MET A 64 -8.30 4.56 7.23
CA MET A 64 -7.52 5.53 8.00
C MET A 64 -6.34 4.87 8.74
N LEU A 65 -6.57 3.75 9.42
CA LEU A 65 -5.53 3.02 10.15
C LEU A 65 -4.45 2.47 9.20
N ILE A 66 -4.85 1.93 8.05
CA ILE A 66 -3.92 1.48 7.00
C ILE A 66 -3.06 2.64 6.53
N HIS A 67 -3.66 3.79 6.27
CA HIS A 67 -2.93 4.99 5.87
C HIS A 67 -1.92 5.44 6.94
N ILE A 68 -2.35 5.52 8.22
CA ILE A 68 -1.47 5.88 9.34
C ILE A 68 -0.31 4.90 9.46
N TYR A 69 -0.57 3.61 9.30
CA TYR A 69 0.46 2.58 9.31
C TYR A 69 1.50 2.83 8.22
N TYR A 70 1.11 2.97 6.95
CA TYR A 70 2.07 3.22 5.87
C TYR A 70 2.77 4.57 5.97
N LYS A 71 2.10 5.59 6.51
CA LYS A 71 2.73 6.89 6.82
C LYS A 71 3.87 6.73 7.83
N LYS A 72 3.70 5.90 8.86
CA LYS A 72 4.78 5.56 9.80
C LYS A 72 5.90 4.77 9.11
N GLN A 73 5.58 3.83 8.24
CA GLN A 73 6.59 3.07 7.49
C GLN A 73 7.41 3.96 6.54
N HIS A 74 6.78 4.88 5.83
CA HIS A 74 7.48 5.88 5.00
C HIS A 74 8.46 6.72 5.84
N LYS A 75 8.03 7.17 7.02
CA LYS A 75 8.91 7.91 7.94
C LYS A 75 10.11 7.06 8.39
N LYS A 76 9.91 5.76 8.66
CA LYS A 76 11.02 4.85 8.98
C LYS A 76 12.02 4.71 7.84
N ILE A 77 11.55 4.60 6.61
CA ILE A 77 12.43 4.52 5.43
C ILE A 77 13.24 5.81 5.30
N LEU A 78 12.56 6.97 5.35
CA LEU A 78 13.21 8.28 5.27
C LEU A 78 14.25 8.49 6.38
N ASN A 79 13.98 7.99 7.58
CA ASN A 79 14.94 8.04 8.69
C ASN A 79 16.17 7.14 8.46
N GLN A 80 15.99 5.93 7.90
CA GLN A 80 17.09 5.01 7.60
C GLN A 80 18.05 5.58 6.55
N ILE A 81 17.52 6.27 5.54
CA ILE A 81 18.32 6.81 4.43
C ILE A 81 18.91 8.20 4.71
N ARG A 82 18.59 8.82 5.85
CA ARG A 82 18.96 10.22 6.15
C ARG A 82 20.46 10.49 6.07
N ASN A 83 21.27 9.49 6.39
CA ASN A 83 22.73 9.58 6.40
C ASN A 83 23.37 9.05 5.10
N GLU A 84 22.57 8.60 4.14
CA GLU A 84 23.04 8.11 2.84
C GLU A 84 23.03 9.25 1.82
N LYS A 85 23.87 9.15 0.80
CA LYS A 85 23.79 10.05 -0.35
C LYS A 85 22.61 9.61 -1.23
N TYR A 86 21.52 10.37 -1.20
CA TYR A 86 20.33 10.07 -1.99
C TYR A 86 19.81 11.29 -2.75
N GLU A 87 19.14 11.02 -3.86
CA GLU A 87 18.39 12.00 -4.64
C GLU A 87 16.90 11.68 -4.56
N ILE A 88 16.05 12.70 -4.37
CA ILE A 88 14.60 12.53 -4.23
C ILE A 88 13.82 13.35 -5.26
N PHE A 89 13.02 12.66 -6.06
CA PHE A 89 12.09 13.26 -7.01
C PHE A 89 10.66 13.09 -6.52
N LYS A 90 10.02 14.21 -6.18
CA LYS A 90 8.71 14.21 -5.51
C LYS A 90 7.55 14.28 -6.52
N ASN A 91 6.43 13.68 -6.15
CA ASN A 91 5.14 13.82 -6.84
C ASN A 91 5.12 13.36 -8.30
N ILE A 92 5.92 12.35 -8.62
CA ILE A 92 5.97 11.71 -9.93
C ILE A 92 4.66 10.93 -10.16
N VAL A 93 4.13 10.97 -11.39
CA VAL A 93 3.01 10.09 -11.77
C VAL A 93 3.55 8.67 -11.86
N PHE A 94 2.94 7.77 -11.11
CA PHE A 94 3.38 6.38 -11.00
C PHE A 94 2.26 5.45 -11.45
N THR A 95 2.53 4.68 -12.49
CA THR A 95 1.57 3.71 -13.04
C THR A 95 2.12 2.30 -12.86
N GLN A 96 1.42 1.51 -12.05
CA GLN A 96 1.71 0.08 -11.88
C GLN A 96 0.76 -0.71 -12.77
N THR A 97 1.30 -1.58 -13.63
CA THR A 97 0.53 -2.44 -14.53
C THR A 97 0.82 -3.92 -14.25
N TRP A 98 -0.23 -4.75 -14.26
CA TRP A 98 -0.18 -6.20 -14.03
C TRP A 98 -1.20 -6.91 -14.92
N ASN A 99 -0.76 -7.82 -15.81
CA ASN A 99 -1.63 -8.53 -16.76
C ASN A 99 -2.63 -7.57 -17.47
N PHE A 100 -3.91 -7.60 -17.09
CA PHE A 100 -4.99 -6.75 -17.63
C PHE A 100 -5.38 -5.56 -16.72
N GLY A 101 -4.79 -5.45 -15.53
CA GLY A 101 -5.06 -4.39 -14.57
C GLY A 101 -3.98 -3.32 -14.54
N PHE A 102 -4.39 -2.09 -14.22
CA PHE A 102 -3.47 -0.99 -13.97
C PHE A 102 -3.95 -0.15 -12.79
N ARG A 103 -3.01 0.54 -12.14
CA ARG A 103 -3.29 1.53 -11.10
C ARG A 103 -2.38 2.73 -11.30
N ILE A 104 -2.98 3.91 -11.31
CA ILE A 104 -2.30 5.19 -11.39
C ILE A 104 -2.31 5.81 -9.99
N ASN A 105 -1.14 6.17 -9.48
CA ASN A 105 -0.93 6.87 -8.22
C ASN A 105 0.08 8.01 -8.41
N ARG A 106 0.44 8.66 -7.30
CA ARG A 106 1.65 9.49 -7.22
C ARG A 106 2.70 8.76 -6.38
N ALA A 107 3.96 9.11 -6.60
CA ALA A 107 5.05 8.59 -5.80
C ALA A 107 6.16 9.62 -5.62
N ASP A 108 6.89 9.49 -4.52
CA ASP A 108 8.22 10.06 -4.40
C ASP A 108 9.23 8.95 -4.74
N LEU A 109 10.08 9.23 -5.73
CA LEU A 109 11.15 8.35 -6.19
C LEU A 109 12.44 8.76 -5.49
N ILE A 110 13.09 7.81 -4.83
CA ILE A 110 14.36 8.04 -4.14
C ILE A 110 15.41 7.11 -4.76
N LEU A 111 16.51 7.68 -5.21
CA LEU A 111 17.64 6.95 -5.80
C LEU A 111 18.79 6.93 -4.79
N ILE A 112 19.26 5.73 -4.44
CA ILE A 112 20.34 5.49 -3.47
C ILE A 112 21.24 4.40 -4.01
N GLU A 113 22.47 4.75 -4.42
CA GLU A 113 23.42 3.77 -4.98
C GLU A 113 22.72 2.82 -5.99
N SER A 114 22.81 1.51 -5.79
CA SER A 114 22.19 0.48 -6.62
C SER A 114 20.73 0.18 -6.28
N GLU A 115 20.02 1.10 -5.64
CA GLU A 115 18.64 0.94 -5.16
C GLU A 115 17.73 2.11 -5.56
N ILE A 116 16.46 1.76 -5.79
CA ILE A 116 15.39 2.72 -6.11
C ILE A 116 14.24 2.45 -5.15
N ILE A 117 13.90 3.43 -4.32
CA ILE A 117 12.75 3.37 -3.41
C ILE A 117 11.62 4.18 -4.01
N VAL A 118 10.42 3.63 -3.94
CA VAL A 118 9.19 4.27 -4.38
C VAL A 118 8.24 4.39 -3.20
N LEU A 119 8.07 5.62 -2.72
CA LEU A 119 7.09 5.94 -1.68
C LEU A 119 5.76 6.30 -2.35
N ILE A 120 4.85 5.34 -2.44
CA ILE A 120 3.58 5.49 -3.17
C ILE A 120 2.55 6.19 -2.29
N TYR A 121 1.77 7.08 -2.88
CA TYR A 121 0.61 7.67 -2.24
C TYR A 121 -0.51 7.97 -3.23
N ASN A 122 -1.75 7.79 -2.79
CA ASN A 122 -2.90 8.32 -3.51
C ASN A 122 -3.04 9.79 -3.14
N VAL A 123 -3.36 10.60 -4.14
CA VAL A 123 -3.67 12.01 -3.94
C VAL A 123 -5.17 12.18 -4.14
N ASN A 124 -5.87 12.57 -3.08
CA ASN A 124 -7.30 12.86 -3.12
C ASN A 124 -7.51 14.36 -2.89
N PHE A 125 -8.71 14.85 -3.21
CA PHE A 125 -9.12 16.25 -3.01
C PHE A 125 -8.11 17.26 -3.60
N ASN A 126 -7.81 17.13 -4.90
CA ASN A 126 -6.92 18.04 -5.63
C ASN A 126 -5.53 18.27 -5.02
N GLY A 127 -4.98 17.31 -4.25
CA GLY A 127 -3.65 17.49 -3.64
C GLY A 127 -3.65 17.56 -2.12
N LEU A 128 -4.80 17.85 -1.51
CA LEU A 128 -4.88 18.17 -0.08
C LEU A 128 -4.63 16.96 0.81
N ILE A 129 -5.00 15.75 0.36
CA ILE A 129 -4.85 14.54 1.16
C ILE A 129 -3.96 13.53 0.43
N LYS A 130 -2.77 13.27 1.00
CA LYS A 130 -1.85 12.22 0.54
C LYS A 130 -2.04 10.96 1.38
N GLN A 131 -2.70 9.96 0.82
CA GLN A 131 -2.87 8.65 1.44
C GLN A 131 -1.69 7.74 1.08
N ALA A 132 -0.71 7.65 1.98
CA ALA A 132 0.40 6.70 1.93
C ALA A 132 -0.08 5.27 1.65
N GLN A 133 0.65 4.61 0.76
CA GLN A 133 0.43 3.24 0.28
C GLN A 133 1.69 2.40 0.57
N PRO A 134 1.68 1.08 0.31
CA PRO A 134 2.87 0.25 0.43
C PRO A 134 4.07 0.82 -0.36
N ALA A 135 5.23 0.96 0.29
CA ALA A 135 6.47 1.34 -0.39
C ALA A 135 7.10 0.15 -1.13
N ILE A 136 7.78 0.44 -2.24
CA ILE A 136 8.49 -0.56 -3.05
C ILE A 136 9.99 -0.24 -3.05
N LEU A 137 10.82 -1.25 -2.83
CA LEU A 137 12.26 -1.19 -3.05
C LEU A 137 12.62 -1.99 -4.30
N PHE A 138 13.34 -1.36 -5.22
CA PHE A 138 14.00 -2.02 -6.33
C PHE A 138 15.51 -2.08 -6.10
N TYR A 139 16.12 -3.24 -6.35
CA TYR A 139 17.56 -3.46 -6.17
C TYR A 139 18.16 -4.21 -7.36
N LYS A 140 19.43 -3.95 -7.68
CA LYS A 140 20.12 -4.55 -8.83
C LYS A 140 20.68 -5.96 -8.56
N ASP A 141 21.65 -6.09 -7.64
CA ASP A 141 22.43 -7.33 -7.50
C ASP A 141 22.07 -8.13 -6.24
N SER A 142 22.10 -7.46 -5.08
CA SER A 142 21.67 -8.02 -3.80
C SER A 142 20.78 -7.02 -3.08
N ASN A 143 19.81 -7.52 -2.33
CA ASN A 143 18.94 -6.70 -1.49
C ASN A 143 19.83 -5.99 -0.47
N SER A 144 19.90 -4.65 -0.45
CA SER A 144 20.84 -4.02 0.48
C SER A 144 20.45 -4.31 1.91
N GLN A 145 21.46 -4.47 2.75
CA GLN A 145 21.24 -4.49 4.19
C GLN A 145 20.95 -3.09 4.74
N LYS A 146 20.99 -2.02 3.93
CA LYS A 146 20.84 -0.64 4.41
C LYS A 146 19.39 -0.30 4.74
N ILE A 147 18.42 -0.87 4.02
CA ILE A 147 16.99 -0.60 4.22
C ILE A 147 16.26 -1.90 4.59
N LYS A 148 16.11 -2.12 5.90
CA LYS A 148 15.48 -3.34 6.43
C LYS A 148 14.03 -3.13 6.86
N GLU A 149 13.66 -1.92 7.25
CA GLU A 149 12.34 -1.64 7.83
C GLU A 149 11.47 -0.73 6.96
N GLY A 150 10.17 -1.01 6.96
CA GLY A 150 9.14 -0.16 6.35
C GLY A 150 8.91 -0.36 4.86
N ILE A 151 9.77 -1.11 4.18
CA ILE A 151 9.52 -1.56 2.81
C ILE A 151 8.48 -2.67 2.82
N SER A 152 7.40 -2.47 2.06
CA SER A 152 6.33 -3.47 1.94
C SER A 152 6.65 -4.52 0.89
N ASN A 153 7.21 -4.08 -0.25
CA ASN A 153 7.52 -4.94 -1.39
C ASN A 153 8.95 -4.71 -1.84
N GLN A 154 9.66 -5.80 -2.13
CA GLN A 154 11.01 -5.78 -2.65
C GLN A 154 11.01 -6.49 -4.00
N SER A 155 11.62 -5.89 -5.02
CA SER A 155 11.71 -6.46 -6.36
C SER A 155 13.11 -6.28 -6.92
N LYS A 156 13.69 -7.34 -7.47
CA LYS A 156 14.90 -7.20 -8.27
C LYS A 156 14.56 -6.39 -9.53
N ILE A 157 15.45 -5.47 -9.92
CA ILE A 157 15.38 -4.76 -11.19
C ILE A 157 15.62 -5.77 -12.30
N GLY A 158 14.63 -5.94 -13.18
CA GLY A 158 14.79 -6.70 -14.41
C GLY A 158 15.47 -5.84 -15.47
N THR A 159 14.76 -4.83 -15.93
CA THR A 159 15.26 -3.83 -16.88
C THR A 159 14.65 -2.47 -16.60
N ILE A 160 15.38 -1.41 -16.94
CA ILE A 160 14.87 -0.04 -16.93
C ILE A 160 14.91 0.49 -18.37
N PHE A 161 13.78 1.02 -18.84
CA PHE A 161 13.66 1.59 -20.18
C PHE A 161 13.28 3.07 -20.08
N SER A 162 13.92 3.89 -20.90
CA SER A 162 13.47 5.27 -21.14
C SER A 162 12.24 5.24 -22.03
N THR A 163 11.22 6.03 -21.70
CA THR A 163 10.00 6.22 -22.50
C THR A 163 9.87 7.67 -22.94
N THR A 164 8.98 7.99 -23.86
CA THR A 164 8.74 9.39 -24.28
C THR A 164 8.39 10.29 -23.10
N CYS A 165 7.52 9.81 -22.20
CA CYS A 165 7.03 10.58 -21.05
C CYS A 165 7.81 10.34 -19.74
N GLY A 166 8.89 9.56 -19.74
CA GLY A 166 9.68 9.29 -18.53
C GLY A 166 10.49 8.01 -18.61
N PHE A 167 10.28 7.09 -17.67
CA PHE A 167 10.96 5.79 -17.66
C PHE A 167 10.09 4.68 -17.08
N LYS A 168 10.48 3.44 -17.31
CA LYS A 168 9.76 2.24 -16.90
C LYS A 168 10.72 1.22 -16.30
N ILE A 169 10.38 0.68 -15.14
CA ILE A 169 11.08 -0.42 -14.50
C ILE A 169 10.25 -1.69 -14.67
N THR A 170 10.88 -2.76 -15.14
CA THR A 170 10.28 -4.10 -15.13
C THR A 170 10.83 -4.89 -13.94
N GLY A 171 9.95 -5.57 -13.23
CA GLY A 171 10.31 -6.37 -12.07
C GLY A 171 9.47 -7.64 -11.99
N LYS A 172 10.02 -8.68 -11.34
CA LYS A 172 9.27 -9.87 -10.99
C LYS A 172 8.87 -9.77 -9.53
N VAL A 173 7.57 -9.77 -9.26
CA VAL A 173 7.05 -9.80 -7.90
C VAL A 173 6.37 -11.13 -7.64
N ASP A 174 6.72 -11.73 -6.51
CA ASP A 174 6.08 -12.93 -5.99
C ASP A 174 4.69 -12.59 -5.46
N THR A 175 3.66 -12.80 -6.28
CA THR A 175 2.27 -12.75 -5.79
C THR A 175 1.94 -14.03 -5.01
N LEU A 176 0.79 -14.07 -4.33
CA LEU A 176 0.35 -15.24 -3.55
C LEU A 176 0.23 -16.52 -4.40
N PHE A 177 -0.04 -16.38 -5.70
CA PHE A 177 -0.34 -17.51 -6.58
C PHE A 177 0.71 -17.76 -7.67
N LYS A 178 1.50 -16.74 -8.04
CA LYS A 178 2.41 -16.81 -9.19
C LYS A 178 3.46 -15.69 -9.18
N LYS A 179 4.64 -15.93 -9.75
CA LYS A 179 5.56 -14.87 -10.18
C LYS A 179 4.93 -14.07 -11.32
N GLN A 180 4.63 -12.80 -11.08
CA GLN A 180 4.07 -11.92 -12.09
C GLN A 180 5.11 -10.89 -12.51
N ASN A 181 5.16 -10.63 -13.82
CA ASN A 181 5.90 -9.50 -14.34
C ASN A 181 5.08 -8.24 -14.05
N LEU A 182 5.63 -7.36 -13.23
CA LEU A 182 5.07 -6.05 -12.95
C LEU A 182 5.87 -5.00 -13.71
N ASN A 183 5.11 -4.06 -14.22
CA ASN A 183 5.61 -2.96 -15.03
C ASN A 183 5.28 -1.66 -14.29
N PHE A 184 6.33 -0.92 -13.95
CA PHE A 184 6.24 0.31 -13.16
C PHE A 184 6.68 1.48 -14.02
N SER A 185 5.74 2.30 -14.46
CA SER A 185 6.01 3.47 -15.29
C SER A 185 6.01 4.74 -14.42
N PHE A 186 6.96 5.62 -14.69
CA PHE A 186 7.13 6.89 -14.01
C PHE A 186 7.09 8.00 -15.06
N GLU A 187 6.15 8.92 -14.94
CA GLU A 187 6.02 10.04 -15.86
C GLU A 187 6.65 11.30 -15.29
N THR A 188 7.51 11.92 -16.08
CA THR A 188 8.40 13.01 -15.69
C THR A 188 8.49 14.03 -16.82
N ASN A 189 8.72 15.30 -16.50
CA ASN A 189 9.07 16.26 -17.54
C ASN A 189 10.48 15.99 -18.10
N GLN A 190 10.84 16.62 -19.22
CA GLN A 190 12.10 16.35 -19.92
C GLN A 190 13.34 16.63 -19.04
N ASN A 191 13.32 17.69 -18.25
CA ASN A 191 14.44 18.06 -17.37
C ASN A 191 14.64 17.03 -16.25
N GLN A 192 13.55 16.64 -15.58
CA GLN A 192 13.55 15.62 -14.54
C GLN A 192 13.99 14.26 -15.11
N LYS A 193 13.50 13.89 -16.29
CA LYS A 193 13.91 12.67 -16.99
C LYS A 193 15.42 12.64 -17.19
N ASN A 194 16.00 13.72 -17.71
CA ASN A 194 17.44 13.80 -17.97
C ASN A 194 18.25 13.69 -16.68
N GLN A 195 17.81 14.34 -15.60
CA GLN A 195 18.44 14.24 -14.27
C GLN A 195 18.38 12.81 -13.73
N ILE A 196 17.20 12.18 -13.77
CA ILE A 196 17.01 10.81 -13.30
C ILE A 196 17.88 9.85 -14.10
N VAL A 197 17.86 9.92 -15.44
CA VAL A 197 18.66 9.05 -16.30
C VAL A 197 20.16 9.22 -16.02
N LYS A 198 20.63 10.46 -15.85
CA LYS A 198 22.03 10.73 -15.47
C LYS A 198 22.40 10.03 -14.16
N ILE A 199 21.57 10.18 -13.12
CA ILE A 199 21.81 9.54 -11.81
C ILE A 199 21.75 8.01 -11.93
N LEU A 200 20.83 7.46 -12.72
CA LEU A 200 20.73 6.02 -12.95
C LEU A 200 22.00 5.47 -13.62
N ILE A 201 22.58 6.20 -14.57
CA ILE A 201 23.86 5.85 -15.21
C ILE A 201 25.02 5.96 -14.21
N GLU A 202 25.12 7.06 -13.47
CA GLU A 202 26.17 7.28 -12.45
C GLU A 202 26.19 6.16 -11.40
N ASN A 203 25.01 5.64 -11.04
CA ASN A 203 24.85 4.55 -10.08
C ASN A 203 24.84 3.15 -10.72
N LYS A 204 25.14 3.04 -12.03
CA LYS A 204 25.17 1.77 -12.77
C LYS A 204 23.85 0.97 -12.67
N LEU A 205 22.71 1.65 -12.59
CA LEU A 205 21.38 1.04 -12.57
C LEU A 205 20.83 0.72 -13.97
N ILE A 206 21.35 1.42 -14.98
CA ILE A 206 21.12 1.21 -16.42
C ILE A 206 22.46 1.00 -17.09
#